data_AF-A0A257R3J9-F1
#
_entry.id   AF-A0A257R3J9-F1
#
_cell.length_a   1.000
_cell.length_b   1.000
_cell.length_c   1.000
_cell.angle_alpha   90.00
_cell.angle_beta   90.00
_cell.angle_gamma   90.00
#
_symmetry.space_group_name_H-M   'P 1'
#
loop_
_entity.id
_entity.type
_entity.pdbx_description
1 polymer ?
#
loop_
_entity_poly.entity_id
_entity_poly.type
_entity_poly.pdbx_seq_one_letter_code
_entity_poly.pdbx_strand_id
1 'polypeptide(L)'
;LELLQCHYHIHVPTDEAFSSLNLAQAVQIIAYELRMRGLMPSIKTTNRSEPLAVMEDVERFFVHLDEVLLQIGFLDPVHPKRLRERFRRLFNRTQLETTEVNLLRGILSQVQRSIK
;
A
#
# COMPACT_ATOMS: atom_id res chain seq x y z
N LEU A 1 -1.78 4.69 12.67
CA LEU A 1 -2.71 3.81 11.92
C LEU A 1 -2.89 4.31 10.49
N GLU A 2 -3.16 5.60 10.29
CA GLU A 2 -3.33 6.23 8.97
C GLU A 2 -2.11 6.07 8.05
N LEU A 3 -0.89 6.28 8.57
CA LEU A 3 0.35 6.09 7.79
C LEU A 3 0.50 4.68 7.19
N LEU A 4 -0.07 3.64 7.82
CA LEU A 4 0.01 2.26 7.32
C LEU A 4 -0.96 1.97 6.16
N GLN A 5 -1.89 2.89 5.89
CA GLN A 5 -2.82 2.83 4.75
C GLN A 5 -2.23 3.53 3.51
N CYS A 6 -1.20 4.37 3.68
CA CYS A 6 -0.53 5.01 2.56
C CYS A 6 0.48 4.06 1.90
N HIS A 7 0.50 4.03 0.56
CA HIS A 7 1.52 3.31 -0.21
C HIS A 7 2.88 4.01 -0.17
N TYR A 8 2.87 5.34 -0.11
CA TYR A 8 4.06 6.18 -0.08
C TYR A 8 3.97 7.20 1.03
N HIS A 9 5.12 7.51 1.63
CA HIS A 9 5.29 8.65 2.52
C HIS A 9 6.19 9.65 1.84
N ILE A 10 5.75 10.90 1.79
CA ILE A 10 6.50 11.99 1.18
C ILE A 10 7.05 12.86 2.32
N HIS A 11 8.34 13.10 2.29
CA HIS A 11 9.02 14.04 3.19
C HIS A 11 9.54 15.21 2.35
N VAL A 12 9.08 16.42 2.65
CA VAL A 12 9.57 17.64 1.98
C VAL A 12 10.89 18.05 2.65
N PRO A 13 12.00 18.15 1.91
CA PRO A 13 13.27 18.63 2.45
C PRO A 13 13.10 20.03 3.04
N THR A 14 13.44 20.18 4.31
CA THR A 14 13.33 21.41 5.10
C THR A 14 14.57 21.56 5.98
N ASP A 15 14.73 22.72 6.62
CA ASP A 15 15.84 22.94 7.53
C ASP A 15 15.73 22.02 8.77
N GLU A 16 16.84 21.43 9.22
CA GLU A 16 16.83 20.49 10.35
C GLU A 16 16.43 21.15 11.67
N ALA A 17 16.73 22.44 11.86
CA ALA A 17 16.33 23.20 13.04
C ALA A 17 14.88 23.70 12.93
N PHE A 18 14.28 23.72 11.73
CA PHE A 18 12.90 24.15 11.50
C PHE A 18 12.25 23.37 10.35
N SER A 19 11.77 22.16 10.66
CA SER A 19 11.24 21.21 9.66
C SER A 19 9.72 21.23 9.50
N SER A 20 9.00 21.99 10.33
CA SER A 20 7.54 22.05 10.31
C SER A 20 7.06 23.13 9.35
N LEU A 21 6.55 22.68 8.19
CA LEU A 21 5.83 23.55 7.27
C LEU A 21 4.39 23.76 7.74
N ASN A 22 3.82 24.92 7.45
CA ASN A 22 2.39 25.08 7.58
C ASN A 22 1.66 24.21 6.53
N LEU A 23 0.38 23.92 6.78
CA LEU A 23 -0.42 23.06 5.90
C LEU A 23 -0.50 23.61 4.46
N ALA A 24 -0.73 24.92 4.30
CA ALA A 24 -0.85 25.55 2.99
C ALA A 24 0.46 25.49 2.17
N GLN A 25 1.61 25.65 2.82
CA GLN A 25 2.94 25.56 2.23
C GLN A 25 3.23 24.13 1.77
N ALA A 26 2.96 23.13 2.62
CA ALA A 26 3.12 21.73 2.26
C ALA A 26 2.25 21.37 1.03
N VAL A 27 0.96 21.76 1.04
CA VAL A 27 0.05 21.54 -0.09
C VAL A 27 0.53 22.27 -1.36
N GLN A 28 0.99 23.52 -1.23
CA GLN A 28 1.46 24.31 -2.36
C GLN A 28 2.70 23.69 -3.04
N ILE A 29 3.65 23.18 -2.26
CA ILE A 29 4.86 22.50 -2.79
C ILE A 29 4.45 21.24 -3.56
N ILE A 30 3.60 20.39 -2.96
CA ILE A 30 3.14 19.16 -3.62
C ILE A 30 2.38 19.47 -4.91
N ALA A 31 1.49 20.47 -4.90
CA ALA A 31 0.75 20.89 -6.09
C ALA A 31 1.67 21.41 -7.20
N TYR A 32 2.70 22.18 -6.83
CA TYR A 32 3.69 22.70 -7.78
C TYR A 32 4.49 21.57 -8.44
N GLU A 33 5.02 20.62 -7.67
CA GLU A 33 5.78 19.47 -8.20
C GLU A 33 4.94 18.60 -9.15
N LEU A 34 3.68 18.34 -8.79
CA LEU A 34 2.74 17.62 -9.67
C LEU A 34 2.50 18.38 -10.98
N ARG A 35 2.35 19.71 -10.92
CA ARG A 35 2.17 20.55 -12.12
C ARG A 35 3.41 20.52 -13.01
N MET A 36 4.60 20.67 -12.43
CA MET A 36 5.86 20.63 -13.15
C MET A 36 6.07 19.27 -13.83
N ARG A 37 5.77 18.17 -13.13
CA ARG A 37 5.82 16.82 -13.72
C ARG A 37 4.83 16.65 -14.87
N GLY A 38 3.62 17.19 -14.74
CA GLY A 38 2.60 17.15 -15.79
C GLY A 38 2.93 17.99 -17.03
N LEU A 39 3.85 18.95 -16.92
CA LEU A 39 4.35 19.75 -18.05
C LEU A 39 5.50 19.07 -18.80
N MET A 40 6.16 18.08 -18.20
CA MET A 40 7.25 17.36 -18.87
C MET A 40 6.68 16.47 -19.99
N PRO A 41 7.31 16.41 -21.17
CA PRO A 41 6.88 15.52 -22.24
C PRO A 41 6.95 14.07 -21.75
N SER A 42 5.78 13.40 -21.74
CA SER A 42 5.68 12.01 -21.32
C SER A 42 6.33 11.11 -22.38
N ILE A 43 7.40 10.41 -22.00
CA ILE A 43 7.89 9.27 -22.76
C ILE A 43 6.87 8.16 -22.55
N LYS A 44 5.93 8.02 -23.49
CA LYS A 44 4.95 6.92 -23.48
C LYS A 44 5.69 5.61 -23.76
N THR A 45 6.20 4.98 -22.72
CA THR A 45 6.57 3.56 -22.79
C THR A 45 5.26 2.77 -22.90
N THR A 46 5.01 2.19 -24.07
CA THR A 46 3.86 1.32 -24.34
C THR A 46 4.03 -0.04 -23.66
N ASN A 47 4.19 -0.06 -22.33
CA ASN A 47 4.00 -1.29 -21.58
C ASN A 47 2.53 -1.35 -21.21
N ARG A 48 1.80 -2.29 -21.82
CA ARG A 48 0.49 -2.73 -21.33
C ARG A 48 0.71 -3.40 -19.96
N SER A 49 0.94 -2.61 -18.92
CA SER A 49 0.79 -3.10 -17.55
C SER A 49 -0.69 -3.30 -17.30
N GLU A 50 -1.04 -4.37 -16.61
CA GLU A 50 -2.43 -4.54 -16.19
C GLU A 50 -2.82 -3.43 -15.22
N PRO A 51 -4.12 -3.12 -15.08
CA PRO A 51 -4.55 -2.09 -14.16
C PRO A 51 -4.15 -2.45 -12.72
N LEU A 52 -3.44 -1.50 -12.09
CA LEU A 52 -3.17 -1.54 -10.65
C LEU A 52 -4.48 -1.71 -9.87
N ALA A 53 -4.43 -2.52 -8.82
CA ALA A 53 -5.56 -2.75 -7.95
C ALA A 53 -5.96 -1.44 -7.26
N VAL A 54 -7.27 -1.21 -7.15
CA VAL A 54 -7.80 -0.08 -6.38
C VAL A 54 -7.52 -0.32 -4.90
N MET A 55 -7.28 0.76 -4.15
CA MET A 55 -6.99 0.70 -2.70
C MET A 55 -7.97 -0.18 -1.93
N GLU A 56 -9.26 -0.11 -2.25
CA GLU A 56 -10.30 -0.91 -1.58
C GLU A 56 -10.08 -2.43 -1.73
N ASP A 57 -9.66 -2.89 -2.92
CA ASP A 57 -9.42 -4.31 -3.16
C ASP A 57 -8.18 -4.82 -2.42
N VAL A 58 -7.13 -3.99 -2.36
CA VAL A 58 -5.91 -4.27 -1.59
C VAL A 58 -6.22 -4.33 -0.08
N GLU A 59 -7.04 -3.41 0.43
CA GLU A 59 -7.48 -3.43 1.83
C GLU A 59 -8.29 -4.68 2.16
N ARG A 60 -9.23 -5.07 1.29
CA ARG A 60 -9.99 -6.32 1.46
C ARG A 60 -9.09 -7.55 1.43
N PHE A 61 -8.03 -7.54 0.61
CA PHE A 61 -7.00 -8.58 0.64
C PHE A 61 -6.28 -8.64 1.99
N PHE A 62 -5.87 -7.50 2.57
CA PHE A 62 -5.20 -7.50 3.87
C PHE A 62 -6.10 -8.00 5.01
N VAL A 63 -7.39 -7.63 5.00
CA VAL A 63 -8.37 -8.17 5.97
C VAL A 63 -8.46 -9.69 5.84
N HIS A 64 -8.62 -10.19 4.61
CA HIS A 64 -8.71 -11.63 4.35
C HIS A 64 -7.41 -12.35 4.77
N LEU A 65 -6.25 -11.78 4.47
CA LEU A 65 -4.96 -12.34 4.87
C LEU A 65 -4.86 -12.46 6.39
N ASP A 66 -5.20 -11.41 7.14
CA ASP A 66 -5.17 -11.42 8.60
C ASP A 66 -6.10 -12.51 9.18
N GLU A 67 -7.30 -12.67 8.63
CA GLU A 67 -8.23 -13.73 9.04
C GLU A 67 -7.64 -15.13 8.82
N VAL A 68 -7.06 -15.39 7.65
CA VAL A 68 -6.46 -16.70 7.35
C VAL A 68 -5.26 -16.97 8.25
N LEU A 69 -4.38 -15.99 8.44
CA LEU A 69 -3.19 -16.15 9.28
C LEU A 69 -3.54 -16.42 10.74
N LEU A 70 -4.67 -15.87 11.24
CA LEU A 70 -5.23 -16.21 12.55
C LEU A 70 -5.78 -17.64 12.56
N GLN A 71 -6.55 -18.05 11.54
CA GLN A 71 -7.16 -19.38 11.47
C GLN A 71 -6.12 -20.51 11.43
N ILE A 72 -5.00 -20.32 10.72
CA ILE A 72 -3.91 -21.32 10.66
C ILE A 72 -2.96 -21.24 11.86
N GLY A 73 -3.20 -20.35 12.82
CA GLY A 73 -2.36 -20.19 14.01
C GLY A 73 -0.98 -19.55 13.76
N PHE A 74 -0.76 -18.95 12.58
CA PHE A 74 0.50 -18.26 12.29
C PHE A 74 0.58 -16.90 12.99
N LEU A 75 -0.55 -16.22 13.15
CA LEU A 75 -0.64 -14.95 13.84
C LEU A 75 -1.12 -15.18 15.28
N ASP A 76 -0.28 -14.83 16.26
CA ASP A 76 -0.65 -14.85 17.67
C ASP A 76 -1.46 -13.58 18.01
N PRO A 77 -2.73 -13.69 18.43
CA PRO A 77 -3.55 -12.54 18.80
C PRO A 77 -3.05 -11.83 20.08
N VAL A 78 -2.31 -12.53 20.95
CA VAL A 78 -1.78 -11.99 22.20
C VAL A 78 -0.43 -11.30 21.98
N HIS A 79 0.38 -11.79 21.03
CA HIS A 79 1.66 -11.17 20.65
C HIS A 79 1.77 -10.92 19.15
N PRO A 80 1.04 -9.93 18.61
CA PRO A 80 1.17 -9.54 17.22
C PRO A 80 2.57 -8.93 17.01
N LYS A 81 3.55 -9.72 16.53
CA LYS A 81 4.96 -9.32 16.31
C LYS A 81 5.17 -8.26 15.20
N ARG A 82 4.26 -7.28 15.08
CA ARG A 82 4.14 -6.34 13.95
C ARG A 82 4.08 -7.04 12.59
N LEU A 83 3.65 -8.31 12.57
CA LEU A 83 3.57 -9.14 11.37
C LEU A 83 2.64 -8.52 10.32
N ARG A 84 1.48 -8.01 10.77
CA ARG A 84 0.53 -7.27 9.91
C ARG A 84 1.20 -6.10 9.18
N GLU A 85 1.95 -5.27 9.91
CA GLU A 85 2.68 -4.13 9.34
C GLU A 85 3.80 -4.57 8.38
N ARG A 86 4.42 -5.73 8.62
CA ARG A 86 5.46 -6.29 7.73
C ARG A 86 4.84 -6.75 6.41
N PHE A 87 3.70 -7.45 6.46
CA PHE A 87 2.97 -7.85 5.25
C PHE A 87 2.47 -6.63 4.46
N ARG A 88 1.87 -5.64 5.13
CA ARG A 88 1.44 -4.40 4.46
C ARG A 88 2.60 -3.69 3.77
N ARG A 89 3.74 -3.54 4.44
CA ARG A 89 4.95 -2.98 3.81
C ARG A 89 5.47 -3.82 2.65
N LEU A 90 5.42 -5.15 2.76
CA LEU A 90 5.88 -6.07 1.72
C LEU A 90 5.06 -5.94 0.43
N PHE A 91 3.73 -5.84 0.54
CA PHE A 91 2.83 -5.79 -0.60
C PHE A 91 2.58 -4.36 -1.11
N ASN A 92 2.63 -3.33 -0.26
CA ASN A 92 2.44 -1.94 -0.72
C ASN A 92 3.56 -1.47 -1.67
N ARG A 93 4.78 -2.00 -1.52
CA ARG A 93 5.90 -1.66 -2.41
C ARG A 93 5.84 -2.34 -3.78
N THR A 94 5.04 -3.40 -3.96
CA THR A 94 4.99 -4.14 -5.22
C THR A 94 4.01 -3.54 -6.23
N GLN A 95 3.17 -2.57 -5.83
CA GLN A 95 2.11 -1.99 -6.67
C GLN A 95 1.25 -3.09 -7.32
N LEU A 96 0.51 -3.84 -6.52
CA LEU A 96 -0.22 -5.01 -6.99
C LEU A 96 -1.20 -4.68 -8.11
N GLU A 97 -1.21 -5.52 -9.14
CA GLU A 97 -2.22 -5.52 -10.20
C GLU A 97 -3.52 -6.17 -9.70
N THR A 98 -4.64 -5.85 -10.36
CA THR A 98 -5.95 -6.36 -9.96
C THR A 98 -6.01 -7.89 -10.02
N THR A 99 -5.38 -8.49 -11.02
CA THR A 99 -5.29 -9.95 -11.19
C THR A 99 -4.45 -10.60 -10.09
N GLU A 100 -3.34 -9.98 -9.68
CA GLU A 100 -2.50 -10.45 -8.58
C GLU A 100 -3.28 -10.46 -7.25
N VAL A 101 -4.04 -9.39 -6.95
CA VAL A 101 -4.90 -9.36 -5.76
C VAL A 101 -5.93 -10.48 -5.80
N ASN A 102 -6.56 -10.70 -6.95
CA ASN A 102 -7.54 -11.79 -7.13
C ASN A 102 -6.90 -13.17 -6.94
N LEU A 103 -5.70 -13.39 -7.48
CA LEU A 103 -4.93 -14.62 -7.32
C LEU A 103 -4.60 -14.87 -5.84
N LEU A 104 -4.07 -13.86 -5.14
CA LEU A 104 -3.73 -13.95 -3.72
C LEU A 104 -4.96 -14.28 -2.87
N ARG A 105 -6.09 -13.61 -3.12
CA ARG A 105 -7.35 -13.91 -2.43
C ARG A 105 -7.91 -15.29 -2.79
N GLY A 106 -7.69 -15.76 -4.01
CA GLY A 106 -7.99 -17.14 -4.42
C GLY A 106 -7.21 -18.16 -3.60
N ILE A 107 -5.90 -17.95 -3.43
CA ILE A 107 -5.04 -18.80 -2.57
C ILE A 107 -5.57 -18.81 -1.13
N LEU A 108 -5.83 -17.64 -0.55
CA LEU A 108 -6.38 -17.53 0.81
C LEU A 108 -7.72 -18.25 0.97
N SER A 109 -8.61 -18.11 -0.02
CA SER A 109 -9.90 -18.82 -0.03
C SER A 109 -9.73 -20.33 -0.05
N GLN A 110 -8.75 -20.84 -0.81
CA GLN A 110 -8.45 -22.26 -0.87
C GLN A 110 -7.88 -22.77 0.45
N VAL A 111 -6.98 -22.02 1.08
CA VAL A 111 -6.45 -22.34 2.42
C VAL A 111 -7.59 -22.45 3.43
N GLN A 112 -8.52 -21.48 3.46
CA GLN A 112 -9.68 -21.53 4.37
C GLN A 112 -10.57 -22.76 4.15
N ARG A 113 -10.76 -23.17 2.89
CA ARG A 113 -11.54 -24.37 2.57
C ARG A 113 -10.87 -25.65 3.06
N SER A 114 -9.53 -25.70 3.08
CA SER A 114 -8.79 -26.86 3.58
C SER A 114 -8.74 -26.98 5.10
N ILE A 115 -9.06 -25.91 5.83
CA ILE A 115 -9.14 -25.89 7.30
C ILE A 115 -10.53 -26.34 7.80
N LYS A 116 -11.57 -26.16 6.97
CA LYS A 116 -12.92 -26.66 7.23
C LYS A 116 -13.03 -28.15 6.95
#